data_AF-A0A2N8MEP9-F1
#
_entry.id   AF-A0A2N8MEP9-F1
#
_cell.length_a   1.000
_cell.length_b   1.000
_cell.length_c   1.000
_cell.angle_alpha   90.00
_cell.angle_beta   90.00
_cell.angle_gamma   90.00
#
_symmetry.space_group_name_H-M   'P 1'
#
loop_
_entity.id
_entity.type
_entity.pdbx_description
1 polymer ?
#
loop_
_entity_poly.entity_id
_entity_poly.type
_entity_poly.pdbx_seq_one_letter_code
_entity_poly.pdbx_strand_id
1 'polypeptide(L)'
;MTANDLRGLSANEAIASANQLRTVVENYLKEMNVPAKYADMMFSVPKDQVRWIGSADFESDPEGFIPELKDWMDARCDKRTDVEKAMWEELKEKRPAQMTLTEKSVSDLLLKKVVEQDKCQSEALSKLSLEAYLKMFTEQK
;
A
#
# COMPACT_ATOMS: atom_id res chain seq x y z
N MET A 1 -6.02 11.91 -25.85
CA MET A 1 -5.30 11.97 -27.14
C MET A 1 -5.81 10.86 -28.03
N THR A 2 -6.36 11.19 -29.18
CA THR A 2 -6.87 10.21 -30.15
C THR A 2 -5.77 9.80 -31.13
N ALA A 3 -5.96 8.69 -31.85
CA ALA A 3 -4.99 8.20 -32.83
C ALA A 3 -4.68 9.20 -33.97
N ASN A 4 -5.53 10.22 -34.17
CA ASN A 4 -5.31 11.29 -35.13
C ASN A 4 -4.35 12.38 -34.62
N ASP A 5 -4.27 12.61 -33.31
CA ASP A 5 -3.37 13.62 -32.71
C ASP A 5 -1.89 13.21 -32.85
N LEU A 6 -1.62 11.90 -32.92
CA LEU A 6 -0.27 11.34 -33.06
C LEU A 6 0.25 11.31 -34.51
N ARG A 7 -0.64 11.43 -35.52
CA ARG A 7 -0.25 11.40 -36.95
C ARG A 7 0.30 12.75 -37.44
N GLY A 8 0.14 13.82 -36.67
CA GLY A 8 0.61 15.17 -37.01
C GLY A 8 1.93 15.58 -36.35
N LEU A 9 2.47 14.76 -35.43
CA LEU A 9 3.72 15.06 -34.73
C LEU A 9 4.92 14.53 -35.52
N SER A 10 5.96 15.33 -35.63
CA SER A 10 7.27 14.85 -36.05
C SER A 10 7.77 13.77 -35.06
N ALA A 11 8.65 12.88 -35.52
CA ALA A 11 9.20 11.82 -34.68
C ALA A 11 9.82 12.37 -33.37
N ASN A 12 10.43 13.56 -33.42
CA ASN A 12 11.01 14.23 -32.27
C ASN A 12 9.95 14.72 -31.27
N GLU A 13 8.83 15.26 -31.75
CA GLU A 13 7.73 15.71 -30.89
C GLU A 13 6.99 14.52 -30.24
N ALA A 14 6.86 13.40 -30.96
CA ALA A 14 6.30 12.18 -30.41
C ALA A 14 7.19 11.60 -29.29
N ILE A 15 8.51 11.57 -29.48
CA ILE A 15 9.47 11.13 -28.45
C ILE A 15 9.44 12.08 -27.24
N ALA A 16 9.46 13.39 -27.47
CA ALA A 16 9.38 14.38 -26.41
C ALA A 16 8.10 14.25 -25.58
N SER A 17 6.95 14.06 -26.26
CA SER A 17 5.65 13.86 -25.60
C SER A 17 5.63 12.57 -24.78
N ALA A 18 6.19 11.48 -25.30
CA ALA A 18 6.28 10.21 -24.57
C ALA A 18 7.16 10.32 -23.33
N ASN A 19 8.30 11.00 -23.42
CA ASN A 19 9.18 11.25 -22.28
C ASN A 19 8.51 12.15 -21.24
N GLN A 20 7.78 13.18 -21.65
CA GLN A 20 7.04 14.03 -20.74
C GLN A 20 5.95 13.25 -20.00
N LEU A 21 5.20 12.40 -20.70
CA LEU A 21 4.19 11.52 -20.10
C LEU A 21 4.84 10.59 -19.07
N ARG A 22 5.99 10.01 -19.42
CA ARG A 22 6.77 9.15 -18.52
C ARG A 22 7.14 9.89 -17.23
N THR A 23 7.72 11.08 -17.34
CA THR A 23 8.09 11.91 -16.19
C THR A 23 6.87 12.26 -15.32
N VAL A 24 5.73 12.61 -15.92
CA VAL A 24 4.50 12.94 -15.17
C VAL A 24 4.02 11.73 -14.37
N VAL A 25 3.97 10.54 -15.00
CA VAL A 25 3.52 9.33 -14.31
C VAL A 25 4.50 8.91 -13.22
N GLU A 26 5.81 8.92 -13.51
CA GLU A 26 6.86 8.60 -12.54
C GLU A 26 6.80 9.51 -11.31
N ASN A 27 6.64 10.82 -11.50
CA ASN A 27 6.52 11.77 -10.41
C ASN A 27 5.26 11.54 -9.58
N TYR A 28 4.11 11.31 -10.22
CA TYR A 28 2.86 11.04 -9.51
C TYR A 28 2.93 9.75 -8.69
N LEU A 29 3.45 8.66 -9.28
CA LEU A 29 3.63 7.39 -8.57
C LEU A 29 4.61 7.54 -7.40
N LYS A 30 5.69 8.30 -7.59
CA LYS A 30 6.65 8.61 -6.53
C LYS A 30 6.01 9.40 -5.38
N GLU A 31 5.14 10.37 -5.65
CA GLU A 31 4.40 11.11 -4.62
C GLU A 31 3.47 10.20 -3.80
N MET A 32 2.94 9.15 -4.42
CA MET A 32 2.16 8.10 -3.73
C MET A 32 3.05 7.00 -3.12
N ASN A 33 4.37 7.21 -3.08
CA ASN A 33 5.36 6.26 -2.57
C ASN A 33 5.34 4.89 -3.28
N VAL A 34 4.93 4.86 -4.54
CA VAL A 34 4.96 3.65 -5.40
C VAL A 34 6.36 3.50 -6.00
N PRO A 35 7.02 2.33 -5.89
CA PRO A 35 8.34 2.10 -6.47
C PRO A 35 8.41 2.34 -7.98
N ALA A 36 9.53 2.93 -8.44
CA ALA A 36 9.74 3.28 -9.86
C ALA A 36 9.62 2.08 -10.82
N LYS A 37 9.90 0.85 -10.34
CA LYS A 37 9.75 -0.38 -11.14
C LYS A 37 8.36 -0.54 -11.75
N TYR A 38 7.32 0.00 -11.09
CA TYR A 38 5.94 -0.07 -11.59
C TYR A 38 5.68 0.90 -12.74
N ALA A 39 6.31 2.08 -12.73
CA ALA A 39 6.25 3.00 -13.86
C ALA A 39 6.95 2.38 -15.08
N ASP A 40 8.15 1.83 -14.89
CA ASP A 40 8.89 1.15 -15.95
C ASP A 40 8.12 -0.04 -16.52
N MET A 41 7.51 -0.84 -15.64
CA MET A 41 6.67 -1.96 -16.05
C MET A 41 5.48 -1.47 -16.89
N MET A 42 4.80 -0.41 -16.48
CA MET A 42 3.68 0.17 -17.22
C MET A 42 4.08 0.57 -18.65
N PHE A 43 5.23 1.23 -18.82
CA PHE A 43 5.73 1.63 -20.15
C PHE A 43 6.33 0.48 -20.97
N SER A 44 6.65 -0.65 -20.34
CA SER A 44 7.12 -1.86 -21.03
C SER A 44 5.99 -2.73 -21.60
N VAL A 45 4.77 -2.55 -21.10
CA VAL A 45 3.62 -3.36 -21.50
C VAL A 45 2.91 -2.71 -22.70
N PRO A 46 2.66 -3.46 -23.79
CA PRO A 46 1.88 -2.95 -24.92
C PRO A 46 0.50 -2.46 -24.49
N LYS A 47 0.01 -1.39 -25.12
CA LYS A 47 -1.28 -0.74 -24.77
C LYS A 47 -2.52 -1.65 -24.85
N ASP A 48 -2.41 -2.75 -25.57
CA ASP A 48 -3.45 -3.76 -25.79
C ASP A 48 -3.32 -4.96 -24.84
N GLN A 49 -2.37 -4.92 -23.91
CA GLN A 49 -2.11 -5.98 -22.95
C GLN A 49 -2.28 -5.47 -21.52
N VAL A 50 -2.78 -6.35 -20.65
CA VAL A 50 -2.86 -6.11 -19.21
C VAL A 50 -1.83 -7.00 -18.53
N ARG A 51 -0.96 -6.40 -17.73
CA ARG A 51 -0.02 -7.14 -16.86
C ARG A 51 -0.39 -6.90 -15.41
N TRP A 52 -0.73 -7.99 -14.72
CA TRP A 52 -0.99 -7.97 -13.28
C TRP A 52 0.33 -7.96 -12.51
N ILE A 53 0.33 -7.28 -11.37
CA ILE A 53 1.42 -7.36 -10.39
C ILE A 53 1.33 -8.75 -9.73
N GLY A 54 2.48 -9.42 -9.56
CA GLY A 54 2.52 -10.72 -8.90
C GLY A 54 2.26 -10.59 -7.39
N SER A 55 1.74 -11.64 -6.75
CA SER A 55 1.47 -11.62 -5.31
C SER A 55 2.69 -11.25 -4.47
N ALA A 56 3.88 -11.79 -4.82
CA ALA A 56 5.12 -11.45 -4.11
C ALA A 56 5.52 -9.97 -4.23
N ASP A 57 5.31 -9.36 -5.40
CA ASP A 57 5.56 -7.93 -5.60
C ASP A 57 4.52 -7.07 -4.86
N PHE A 58 3.28 -7.55 -4.76
CA PHE A 58 2.23 -6.90 -3.98
C PHE A 58 2.52 -6.95 -2.48
N GLU A 59 2.92 -8.12 -1.96
CA GLU A 59 3.31 -8.29 -0.56
C GLU A 59 4.53 -7.45 -0.19
N SER A 60 5.46 -7.23 -1.13
CA SER A 60 6.71 -6.52 -0.81
C SER A 60 6.60 -5.00 -0.81
N ASP A 61 5.74 -4.40 -1.65
CA ASP A 61 5.72 -2.93 -1.80
C ASP A 61 4.37 -2.24 -1.53
N PRO A 62 3.24 -2.66 -2.12
CA PRO A 62 1.94 -2.02 -1.84
C PRO A 62 1.14 -2.68 -0.70
N GLU A 63 1.53 -3.81 -0.13
CA GLU A 63 0.75 -4.47 0.91
C GLU A 63 0.68 -3.64 2.20
N GLY A 64 -0.53 -3.59 2.77
CA GLY A 64 -0.81 -2.86 4.00
C GLY A 64 -1.16 -1.40 3.75
N PHE A 65 -0.80 -0.55 4.70
CA PHE A 65 -1.09 0.89 4.65
C PHE A 65 0.08 1.63 4.01
N ILE A 66 -0.22 2.63 3.16
CA ILE A 66 0.79 3.63 2.78
C ILE A 66 1.43 4.23 4.04
N PRO A 67 2.72 4.58 4.03
CA PRO A 67 3.43 4.99 5.24
C PRO A 67 2.71 6.09 6.04
N GLU A 68 2.13 7.07 5.36
CA GLU A 68 1.40 8.18 5.96
C GLU A 68 0.16 7.72 6.72
N LEU A 69 -0.55 6.72 6.19
CA LEU A 69 -1.71 6.12 6.84
C LEU A 69 -1.28 5.11 7.91
N LYS A 70 -0.14 4.43 7.71
CA LYS A 70 0.41 3.46 8.66
C LYS A 70 0.69 4.11 10.00
N ASP A 71 1.41 5.23 10.03
CA ASP A 71 1.75 5.92 11.27
C ASP A 71 0.50 6.39 12.03
N TRP A 72 -0.49 6.89 11.28
CA TRP A 72 -1.78 7.29 11.86
C TRP A 72 -2.57 6.08 12.40
N MET A 73 -2.59 4.97 11.67
CA MET A 73 -3.23 3.72 12.11
C MET A 73 -2.55 3.14 13.35
N ASP A 74 -1.21 3.11 13.36
CA ASP A 74 -0.44 2.57 14.48
C ASP A 74 -0.64 3.43 15.73
N ALA A 75 -0.62 4.77 15.62
CA ALA A 75 -0.91 5.67 16.73
C ALA A 75 -2.35 5.54 17.28
N ARG A 76 -3.31 5.20 16.42
CA ARG A 76 -4.73 5.10 16.78
C ARG A 76 -5.11 3.72 17.33
N CYS A 77 -4.58 2.66 16.73
CA CYS A 77 -5.06 1.30 16.91
C CYS A 77 -4.05 0.39 17.62
N ASP A 78 -2.75 0.65 17.53
CA ASP A 78 -1.75 -0.20 18.19
C ASP A 78 -1.53 0.27 19.64
N LYS A 79 -2.13 -0.47 20.57
CA LYS A 79 -2.00 -0.22 22.02
C LYS A 79 -0.82 -0.95 22.65
N ARG A 80 0.04 -1.57 21.85
CA ARG A 80 1.23 -2.28 22.34
C ARG A 80 2.35 -1.30 22.58
N THR A 81 3.04 -1.49 23.70
CA THR A 81 4.30 -0.80 23.98
C THR A 81 5.43 -1.35 23.08
N ASP A 82 6.54 -0.62 22.96
CA ASP A 82 7.70 -1.10 22.18
C ASP A 82 8.24 -2.45 22.69
N VAL A 83 8.17 -2.67 24.00
CA VAL A 83 8.54 -3.95 24.62
C VAL A 83 7.61 -5.07 24.15
N GLU A 84 6.30 -4.81 24.15
CA GLU A 84 5.30 -5.79 23.70
C GLU A 84 5.43 -6.10 22.21
N LYS A 85 5.78 -5.11 21.38
CA LYS A 85 6.07 -5.29 19.96
C LYS A 85 7.29 -6.19 19.76
N ALA A 86 8.39 -5.91 20.47
CA ALA A 86 9.59 -6.73 20.40
C ALA A 86 9.33 -8.18 20.86
N MET A 87 8.57 -8.36 21.93
CA MET A 87 8.18 -9.70 22.41
C MET A 87 7.29 -10.43 21.40
N TRP A 88 6.36 -9.73 20.73
CA TRP A 88 5.52 -10.34 19.70
C TRP A 88 6.35 -10.87 18.54
N GLU A 89 7.32 -10.08 18.06
CA GLU A 89 8.21 -10.49 16.97
C GLU A 89 9.05 -11.73 17.32
N GLU A 90 9.48 -11.85 18.58
CA GLU A 90 10.21 -13.04 19.04
C GLU A 90 9.31 -14.28 19.17
N LEU A 91 8.07 -14.09 19.60
CA LEU A 91 7.16 -15.20 19.94
C LEU A 91 6.32 -15.69 18.75
N LYS A 92 6.00 -14.83 17.77
CA LYS A 92 5.04 -15.16 16.70
C LYS A 92 5.46 -16.34 15.82
N GLU A 93 6.77 -16.57 15.67
CA GLU A 93 7.33 -17.68 14.89
C GLU A 93 7.56 -18.96 15.72
N LYS A 94 7.53 -18.86 17.06
CA LYS A 94 7.77 -20.01 17.94
C LYS A 94 6.56 -20.93 17.90
N ARG A 95 6.80 -22.25 17.82
CA ARG A 95 5.72 -23.23 17.96
C ARG A 95 5.28 -23.34 19.42
N PRO A 96 4.00 -23.65 19.73
CA PRO A 96 3.53 -23.81 21.10
C PRO A 96 4.31 -24.83 21.94
N ALA A 97 4.92 -25.83 21.30
CA ALA A 97 5.77 -26.82 21.97
C ALA A 97 7.14 -26.26 22.42
N GLN A 98 7.57 -25.13 21.84
CA GLN A 98 8.86 -24.48 22.12
C GLN A 98 8.74 -23.39 23.19
N MET A 99 7.52 -23.01 23.58
CA MET A 99 7.24 -21.95 24.54
C MET A 99 7.10 -22.49 25.96
N THR A 100 7.69 -21.77 26.91
CA THR A 100 7.42 -21.90 28.34
C THR A 100 5.98 -21.49 28.67
N LEU A 101 5.49 -21.85 29.87
CA LEU A 101 4.15 -21.46 30.32
C LEU A 101 3.97 -19.93 30.37
N THR A 102 5.02 -19.21 30.78
CA THR A 102 5.00 -17.75 30.82
C THR A 102 4.96 -17.14 29.42
N GLU A 103 5.78 -17.65 28.50
CA GLU A 103 5.76 -17.21 27.09
C GLU A 103 4.40 -17.46 26.44
N LYS A 104 3.74 -18.60 26.74
CA LYS A 104 2.37 -18.86 26.26
C LYS A 104 1.38 -17.82 26.78
N SER A 105 1.38 -17.56 28.08
CA SER A 105 0.48 -16.56 28.66
C SER A 105 0.72 -15.15 28.10
N VAL A 106 1.98 -14.78 27.85
CA VAL A 106 2.31 -13.50 27.21
C VAL A 106 1.87 -13.49 25.75
N SER A 107 2.15 -14.56 25.01
CA SER A 107 1.73 -14.72 23.61
C SER A 107 0.21 -14.61 23.46
N ASP A 108 -0.57 -15.23 24.35
CA ASP A 108 -2.04 -15.15 24.34
C ASP A 108 -2.53 -13.72 24.58
N LEU A 109 -1.90 -12.99 25.51
CA LEU A 109 -2.23 -11.59 25.80
C LEU A 109 -1.88 -10.68 24.61
N LEU A 110 -0.71 -10.89 24.00
CA LEU A 110 -0.26 -10.14 22.82
C LEU A 110 -1.15 -10.43 21.61
N LEU A 111 -1.52 -11.69 21.39
CA LEU A 111 -2.43 -12.10 20.33
C LEU A 111 -3.77 -11.39 20.48
N LYS A 112 -4.31 -11.30 21.69
CA LYS A 112 -5.54 -10.54 21.94
C LYS A 112 -5.40 -9.06 21.54
N LYS A 113 -4.28 -8.43 21.88
CA LYS A 113 -3.99 -7.04 21.48
C LYS A 113 -3.88 -6.89 19.96
N VAL A 114 -3.26 -7.85 19.27
CA VAL A 114 -3.17 -7.87 17.79
C VAL A 114 -4.56 -7.97 17.17
N VAL A 115 -5.41 -8.88 17.65
CA VAL A 115 -6.79 -9.01 17.16
C VAL A 115 -7.59 -7.71 17.39
N GLU A 116 -7.40 -7.05 18.53
CA GLU A 116 -8.03 -5.75 18.80
C GLU A 116 -7.51 -4.63 17.89
N GLN A 117 -6.20 -4.63 17.58
CA GLN A 117 -5.59 -3.72 16.62
C GLN A 117 -6.19 -3.92 15.22
N ASP A 118 -6.23 -5.16 14.72
CA ASP A 118 -6.74 -5.49 13.39
C ASP A 118 -8.21 -5.06 13.24
N LYS A 119 -9.01 -5.30 14.29
CA LYS A 119 -10.40 -4.84 14.35
C LYS A 119 -10.50 -3.32 14.25
N CYS A 120 -9.71 -2.59 15.03
CA CYS A 120 -9.68 -1.12 15.00
C CYS A 120 -9.27 -0.59 13.62
N GLN A 121 -8.23 -1.19 13.01
CA GLN A 121 -7.74 -0.80 11.70
C GLN A 121 -8.79 -1.05 10.61
N SER A 122 -9.47 -2.21 10.65
CA SER A 122 -10.56 -2.53 9.71
C SER A 122 -11.73 -1.55 9.83
N GLU A 123 -12.15 -1.20 11.05
CA GLU A 123 -13.24 -0.25 11.28
C GLU A 123 -12.85 1.17 10.83
N ALA A 124 -11.63 1.60 11.15
CA ALA A 124 -11.11 2.90 10.77
C ALA A 124 -10.98 3.03 9.24
N LEU A 125 -10.44 2.02 8.57
CA LEU A 125 -10.27 2.02 7.12
C LEU A 125 -11.63 2.04 6.41
N SER A 126 -12.59 1.24 6.88
CA SER A 126 -13.95 1.22 6.33
C SER A 126 -14.59 2.61 6.42
N LYS A 127 -14.46 3.27 7.57
CA LYS A 127 -14.98 4.62 7.78
C LYS A 127 -14.29 5.66 6.88
N LEU A 128 -12.96 5.67 6.84
CA LEU A 128 -12.21 6.60 5.98
C LEU A 128 -12.55 6.42 4.50
N SER A 129 -12.68 5.18 4.05
CA SER A 129 -13.06 4.86 2.66
C SER A 129 -14.45 5.38 2.33
N LEU A 130 -15.42 5.20 3.23
CA LEU A 130 -16.78 5.70 3.05
C LEU A 130 -16.81 7.25 3.05
N GLU A 131 -16.10 7.89 3.96
CA GLU A 131 -16.01 9.36 4.04
C GLU A 131 -15.36 9.94 2.78
N ALA A 132 -14.27 9.35 2.30
CA ALA A 132 -13.61 9.75 1.05
C ALA A 132 -14.55 9.58 -0.15
N TYR A 133 -15.24 8.45 -0.25
CA TYR A 133 -16.23 8.21 -1.30
C TYR A 133 -17.32 9.29 -1.27
N LEU A 134 -17.94 9.53 -0.13
CA LEU A 134 -19.01 10.53 -0.01
C LEU A 134 -18.52 11.94 -0.37
N LYS A 135 -17.31 12.32 0.06
CA LYS A 135 -16.71 13.62 -0.23
C LYS A 135 -16.53 13.87 -1.73
N MET A 136 -16.11 12.84 -2.49
CA MET A 136 -15.98 12.93 -3.94
C MET A 136 -17.30 13.27 -4.66
N PHE A 137 -18.45 12.89 -4.09
CA PHE A 137 -19.77 13.14 -4.68
C PHE A 137 -20.47 14.37 -4.10
N THR A 138 -20.05 14.88 -2.94
CA THR A 138 -20.65 16.07 -2.33
C THR A 138 -19.92 17.37 -2.67
N GLU A 139 -18.64 17.33 -3.01
CA GLU A 139 -17.86 18.51 -3.42
C GLU A 139 -17.99 18.87 -4.91
N GLN A 140 -18.85 18.18 -5.67
CA GLN A 140 -19.17 18.52 -7.08
C GLN A 140 -20.34 19.52 -7.25
N LYS A 141 -20.62 20.36 -6.25
CA LYS A 141 -21.58 21.48 -6.34
C LYS A 141 -20.90 22.80 -6.01
#